data_AF-A0AAE3ICC9-F1
#
_entry.id   AF-A0AAE3ICC9-F1
#
_cell.length_a   1.000
_cell.length_b   1.000
_cell.length_c   1.000
_cell.angle_alpha   90.00
_cell.angle_beta   90.00
_cell.angle_gamma   90.00
#
_symmetry.space_group_name_H-M   'P 1'
#
loop_
_entity.id
_entity.type
_entity.pdbx_description
1 polymer ?
#
loop_
_entity_poly.entity_id
_entity_poly.type
_entity_poly.pdbx_seq_one_letter_code
_entity_poly.pdbx_strand_id
1 'polypeptide(L)'
;MSQAETTDERATVATVCLGGCSGCHMEFLNIDHDLVDLLEDVKIKASHMIVDEKGVPEADIGIAEGVVTNEENVEVAEELRENCDTVVAWGDCAALRGIMSLRNDEDADEMIDEVYEGKADEESESPRGDVPVPALLEDARPLDDYIDVDVYIPGCPPDAEVMAYGIEALLDGEQPEIVEEKLQYD
;
A
#
# COMPACT_ATOMS: atom_id res chain seq x y z
N MET A 1 -19.01 -19.75 -30.42
CA MET A 1 -17.68 -20.36 -30.16
C MET A 1 -17.40 -20.05 -28.71
N SER A 2 -17.72 -21.01 -27.84
CA SER A 2 -17.52 -20.89 -26.39
C SER A 2 -16.01 -20.86 -26.14
N GLN A 3 -15.48 -19.71 -25.75
CA GLN A 3 -14.14 -19.68 -25.15
C GLN A 3 -14.30 -20.43 -23.82
N ALA A 4 -13.58 -21.53 -23.66
CA ALA A 4 -13.44 -22.16 -22.36
C ALA A 4 -12.65 -21.17 -21.51
N GLU A 5 -13.26 -20.69 -20.42
CA GLU A 5 -12.53 -19.99 -19.37
C GLU A 5 -11.53 -20.98 -18.80
N THR A 6 -10.28 -20.88 -19.23
CA THR A 6 -9.15 -21.54 -18.57
C THR A 6 -9.05 -20.86 -17.21
N THR A 7 -9.45 -21.54 -16.14
CA THR A 7 -9.19 -21.08 -14.77
C THR A 7 -7.67 -20.95 -14.63
N ASP A 8 -7.23 -19.71 -14.50
CA ASP A 8 -5.85 -19.32 -14.25
C ASP A 8 -5.50 -19.81 -12.84
N GLU A 9 -4.62 -20.81 -12.72
CA GLU A 9 -4.30 -21.48 -11.44
C GLU A 9 -3.29 -20.69 -10.58
N ARG A 10 -2.80 -19.55 -11.09
CA ARG A 10 -1.86 -18.67 -10.37
C ARG A 10 -2.54 -17.99 -9.20
N ALA A 11 -1.78 -17.82 -8.12
CA ALA A 11 -2.22 -17.00 -6.99
C ALA A 11 -2.42 -15.55 -7.46
N THR A 12 -3.43 -14.90 -6.90
CA THR A 12 -3.84 -13.57 -7.33
C THR A 12 -3.46 -12.54 -6.28
N VAL A 13 -2.80 -11.47 -6.74
CA VAL A 13 -2.27 -10.41 -5.87
C VAL A 13 -2.88 -9.07 -6.25
N ALA A 14 -3.31 -8.29 -5.25
CA ALA A 14 -3.73 -6.90 -5.40
C ALA A 14 -2.80 -6.01 -4.57
N THR A 15 -2.24 -4.96 -5.16
CA THR A 15 -1.40 -3.98 -4.47
C THR A 15 -2.04 -2.59 -4.50
N VAL A 16 -2.02 -1.91 -3.36
CA VAL A 16 -2.54 -0.54 -3.20
C VAL A 16 -1.46 0.38 -2.60
N CYS A 17 -1.52 1.66 -2.94
CA CYS A 17 -0.67 2.70 -2.36
C CYS A 17 -1.57 3.70 -1.65
N LEU A 18 -1.42 3.80 -0.33
CA LEU A 18 -2.15 4.74 0.51
C LEU A 18 -1.39 6.07 0.57
N GLY A 19 -1.17 6.64 1.77
CA GLY A 19 -0.24 7.74 1.98
C GLY A 19 1.23 7.27 1.95
N GLY A 20 1.66 6.74 0.80
CA GLY A 20 3.01 6.21 0.55
C GLY A 20 3.83 7.07 -0.40
N CYS A 21 5.12 6.72 -0.56
CA CYS A 21 6.02 7.36 -1.51
C CYS A 21 6.21 6.55 -2.81
N SER A 22 5.47 5.45 -2.97
CA SER A 22 5.68 4.41 -3.99
C SER A 22 7.03 3.68 -3.88
N GLY A 23 7.78 3.90 -2.79
CA GLY A 23 9.11 3.32 -2.58
C GLY A 23 9.08 1.80 -2.47
N CYS A 24 8.08 1.22 -1.80
CA CYS A 24 7.97 -0.24 -1.68
C CYS A 24 7.60 -0.87 -3.02
N HIS A 25 6.70 -0.24 -3.78
CA HIS A 25 6.42 -0.66 -5.15
C HIS A 25 7.64 -0.51 -6.08
N MET A 26 8.47 0.52 -5.91
CA MET A 26 9.68 0.66 -6.74
C MET A 26 10.69 -0.42 -6.40
N GLU A 27 10.90 -0.67 -5.12
CA GLU A 27 11.83 -1.69 -4.67
C GLU A 27 11.33 -3.10 -5.04
N PHE A 28 10.01 -3.32 -5.10
CA PHE A 28 9.45 -4.55 -5.67
C PHE A 28 9.81 -4.73 -7.14
N LEU A 29 9.81 -3.66 -7.92
CA LEU A 29 10.27 -3.71 -9.31
C LEU A 29 11.79 -3.90 -9.42
N ASN A 30 12.55 -3.60 -8.36
CA ASN A 30 14.00 -3.81 -8.29
C ASN A 30 14.39 -5.28 -8.03
N ILE A 31 13.44 -6.22 -7.94
CA ILE A 31 13.74 -7.65 -8.10
C ILE A 31 14.17 -7.98 -9.55
N ASP A 32 14.16 -6.98 -10.44
CA ASP A 32 14.76 -6.98 -11.77
C ASP A 32 14.24 -8.12 -12.67
N HIS A 33 15.08 -9.12 -12.95
CA HIS A 33 14.77 -10.23 -13.83
C HIS A 33 13.85 -11.25 -13.14
N ASP A 34 13.95 -11.37 -11.82
CA ASP A 34 13.18 -12.33 -11.04
C ASP A 34 11.69 -11.95 -11.01
N LEU A 35 11.35 -10.69 -11.35
CA LEU A 35 9.97 -10.26 -11.52
C LEU A 35 9.27 -11.04 -12.64
N VAL A 36 9.99 -11.36 -13.71
CA VAL A 36 9.42 -12.13 -14.83
C VAL A 36 9.05 -13.53 -14.36
N ASP A 37 9.93 -14.14 -13.57
CA ASP A 37 9.71 -15.49 -13.02
C ASP A 37 8.55 -15.47 -12.00
N LEU A 38 8.51 -14.48 -11.10
CA LEU A 38 7.41 -14.32 -10.14
C LEU A 38 6.04 -14.17 -10.83
N LEU A 39 5.98 -13.50 -11.98
CA LEU A 39 4.74 -13.32 -12.75
C LEU A 39 4.28 -14.62 -13.46
N GLU A 40 5.12 -15.66 -13.52
CA GLU A 40 4.71 -17.00 -13.96
C GLU A 40 3.86 -17.70 -12.90
N ASP A 41 4.08 -17.40 -11.62
CA ASP A 41 3.35 -17.99 -10.48
C ASP A 41 2.23 -17.09 -9.95
N VAL A 42 2.34 -15.78 -10.19
CA VAL A 42 1.42 -14.76 -9.67
C VAL A 42 0.69 -14.02 -10.78
N LYS A 43 -0.58 -13.72 -10.51
CA LYS A 43 -1.40 -12.79 -11.30
C LYS A 43 -1.68 -11.52 -10.51
N ILE A 44 -1.02 -10.43 -10.89
CA ILE A 44 -1.30 -9.09 -10.36
C ILE A 44 -2.63 -8.60 -10.96
N LYS A 45 -3.66 -8.50 -10.12
CA LYS A 45 -5.00 -8.03 -10.50
C LYS A 45 -5.17 -6.53 -10.33
N ALA A 46 -4.50 -5.94 -9.33
CA ALA A 46 -4.45 -4.49 -9.13
C ALA A 46 -3.03 -4.08 -8.72
N SER A 47 -2.56 -2.97 -9.29
CA SER A 47 -1.30 -2.32 -8.93
C SER A 47 -1.18 -1.03 -9.71
N HIS A 48 -1.04 0.10 -9.01
CA HIS A 48 -0.93 1.43 -9.64
C HIS A 48 0.25 1.59 -10.61
N MET A 49 1.25 0.70 -10.53
CA MET A 49 2.45 0.72 -11.37
C MET A 49 2.42 -0.28 -12.54
N ILE A 50 1.60 -1.34 -12.46
CA ILE A 50 1.74 -2.52 -13.34
C ILE A 50 0.50 -2.76 -14.19
N VAL A 51 -0.71 -2.53 -13.65
CA VAL A 51 -1.98 -2.82 -14.34
C VAL A 51 -2.97 -1.66 -14.22
N ASP A 52 -3.95 -1.61 -15.11
CA ASP A 52 -4.90 -0.48 -15.22
C ASP A 52 -6.15 -0.60 -14.34
N GLU A 53 -6.25 -1.62 -13.48
CA GLU A 53 -7.37 -1.81 -12.55
C GLU A 53 -7.52 -0.61 -11.61
N LYS A 54 -8.77 -0.21 -11.32
CA LYS A 54 -9.08 1.05 -10.62
C LYS A 54 -9.65 0.86 -9.22
N GLY A 55 -10.12 -0.34 -8.89
CA GLY A 55 -10.52 -0.70 -7.53
C GLY A 55 -9.61 -1.75 -6.93
N VAL A 56 -10.07 -2.35 -5.83
CA VAL A 56 -9.39 -3.48 -5.21
C VAL A 56 -10.17 -4.76 -5.53
N PRO A 57 -9.79 -5.54 -6.56
CA PRO A 57 -10.51 -6.75 -6.92
C PRO A 57 -10.29 -7.86 -5.88
N GLU A 58 -11.17 -8.85 -5.86
CA GLU A 58 -10.97 -10.07 -5.06
C GLU A 58 -9.61 -10.71 -5.39
N ALA A 59 -8.80 -11.00 -4.37
CA ALA A 59 -7.46 -11.56 -4.52
C ALA A 59 -7.06 -12.46 -3.34
N ASP A 60 -6.17 -13.41 -3.57
CA ASP A 60 -5.66 -14.29 -2.51
C ASP A 60 -4.77 -13.49 -1.53
N ILE A 61 -4.01 -12.53 -2.05
CA ILE A 61 -3.10 -11.67 -1.28
C ILE A 61 -3.35 -10.20 -1.63
N GLY A 62 -3.68 -9.40 -0.62
CA GLY A 62 -3.77 -7.95 -0.66
C GLY A 62 -2.56 -7.32 0.00
N ILE A 63 -1.88 -6.42 -0.70
CA ILE A 63 -0.66 -5.77 -0.20
C ILE A 63 -0.88 -4.26 -0.19
N ALA A 64 -0.74 -3.65 0.98
CA ALA A 64 -0.82 -2.20 1.13
C ALA A 64 0.54 -1.63 1.48
N GLU A 65 1.00 -0.65 0.70
CA GLU A 65 2.04 0.28 1.15
C GLU A 65 1.43 1.60 1.62
N GLY A 66 2.20 2.34 2.40
CA GLY A 66 1.85 3.69 2.83
C GLY A 66 1.05 3.71 4.12
N VAL A 67 1.03 4.89 4.75
CA VAL A 67 0.29 5.15 5.98
C VAL A 67 -1.12 5.62 5.62
N VAL A 68 -2.12 5.42 6.48
CA VAL A 68 -3.48 5.93 6.24
C VAL A 68 -3.51 7.41 6.61
N THR A 69 -3.79 8.29 5.65
CA THR A 69 -3.68 9.76 5.84
C THR A 69 -4.94 10.54 5.57
N ASN A 70 -5.87 10.04 4.75
CA ASN A 70 -7.08 10.72 4.34
C ASN A 70 -8.26 9.73 4.29
N GLU A 71 -9.48 10.24 4.10
CA GLU A 71 -10.70 9.41 4.07
C GLU A 71 -10.67 8.35 2.95
N GLU A 72 -10.16 8.66 1.77
CA GLU A 72 -10.04 7.69 0.65
C GLU A 72 -9.08 6.55 1.00
N ASN A 73 -7.99 6.82 1.74
CA ASN A 73 -7.10 5.75 2.21
C ASN A 73 -7.81 4.79 3.17
N VAL A 74 -8.75 5.28 3.99
CA VAL A 74 -9.56 4.43 4.87
C VAL A 74 -10.44 3.52 4.01
N GLU A 75 -11.16 4.10 3.04
CA GLU A 75 -12.03 3.35 2.12
C GLU A 75 -11.26 2.27 1.35
N VAL A 76 -10.08 2.60 0.80
CA VAL A 76 -9.23 1.66 0.07
C VAL A 76 -8.67 0.57 0.98
N ALA A 77 -8.31 0.90 2.23
CA ALA A 77 -7.85 -0.10 3.20
C ALA A 77 -8.97 -1.08 3.58
N GLU A 78 -10.18 -0.58 3.83
CA GLU A 78 -11.36 -1.40 4.10
C GLU A 78 -11.68 -2.30 2.90
N GLU A 79 -11.69 -1.75 1.68
CA GLU A 79 -11.92 -2.51 0.44
C GLU A 79 -10.86 -3.62 0.25
N LEU A 80 -9.58 -3.31 0.54
CA LEU A 80 -8.51 -4.30 0.52
C LEU A 80 -8.77 -5.45 1.50
N ARG A 81 -9.20 -5.13 2.72
CA ARG A 81 -9.49 -6.16 3.73
C ARG A 81 -10.69 -7.00 3.36
N GLU A 82 -11.73 -6.40 2.79
CA GLU A 82 -12.95 -7.09 2.37
C GLU A 82 -12.72 -8.04 1.20
N ASN A 83 -11.85 -7.65 0.26
CA ASN A 83 -11.66 -8.37 -0.99
C ASN A 83 -10.47 -9.33 -0.99
N CYS A 84 -9.57 -9.26 0.00
CA CYS A 84 -8.37 -10.08 0.05
C CYS A 84 -8.38 -11.09 1.19
N ASP A 85 -7.94 -12.33 0.93
CA ASP A 85 -7.87 -13.38 1.95
C ASP A 85 -6.75 -13.12 2.97
N THR A 86 -5.55 -12.73 2.50
CA THR A 86 -4.42 -12.34 3.34
C THR A 86 -4.04 -10.89 3.08
N VAL A 87 -3.94 -10.06 4.12
CA VAL A 87 -3.49 -8.66 4.02
C VAL A 87 -2.08 -8.49 4.58
N VAL A 88 -1.23 -7.88 3.76
CA VAL A 88 0.18 -7.62 4.06
C VAL A 88 0.41 -6.11 4.17
N ALA A 89 0.92 -5.66 5.32
CA ALA A 89 1.43 -4.30 5.50
C ALA A 89 2.87 -4.23 5.02
N TRP A 90 3.07 -3.49 3.93
CA TRP A 90 4.34 -3.41 3.23
C TRP A 90 5.07 -2.09 3.52
N GLY A 91 6.23 -2.22 4.16
CA GLY A 91 7.10 -1.13 4.56
C GLY A 91 6.67 -0.43 5.85
N ASP A 92 7.57 0.38 6.40
CA ASP A 92 7.41 1.04 7.69
C ASP A 92 6.23 2.01 7.74
N CYS A 93 5.84 2.60 6.61
CA CYS A 93 4.65 3.44 6.54
C CYS A 93 3.38 2.66 6.90
N ALA A 94 3.18 1.49 6.29
CA ALA A 94 2.01 0.65 6.55
C ALA A 94 2.12 -0.09 7.89
N ALA A 95 3.31 -0.58 8.23
CA ALA A 95 3.54 -1.43 9.39
C ALA A 95 3.72 -0.65 10.71
N LEU A 96 4.34 0.54 10.69
CA LEU A 96 4.83 1.21 11.89
C LEU A 96 4.50 2.71 11.99
N ARG A 97 3.94 3.33 10.92
CA ARG A 97 3.49 4.75 10.75
C ARG A 97 4.35 5.61 9.81
N GLY A 98 5.61 5.26 9.59
CA GLY A 98 6.52 5.94 8.64
C GLY A 98 6.71 7.46 8.84
N ILE A 99 7.42 8.09 7.89
CA ILE A 99 7.81 9.51 7.99
C ILE A 99 6.62 10.48 7.96
N MET A 100 5.52 10.11 7.31
CA MET A 100 4.32 10.95 7.20
C MET A 100 3.63 11.16 8.54
N SER A 101 3.82 10.26 9.51
CA SER A 101 3.28 10.40 10.87
C SER A 101 3.95 11.46 11.74
N LEU A 102 5.06 12.03 11.29
CA LEU A 102 5.69 13.18 11.95
C LEU A 102 4.78 14.40 12.00
N ARG A 103 3.74 14.45 11.15
CA ARG A 103 2.74 15.52 11.15
C ARG A 103 1.75 15.46 12.32
N ASN A 104 1.68 14.36 13.05
CA ASN A 104 0.64 14.11 14.06
C ASN A 104 0.76 14.99 15.33
N ASP A 105 1.87 15.72 15.48
CA ASP A 105 2.03 16.71 16.55
C ASP A 105 1.45 18.09 16.19
N GLU A 106 0.99 18.26 14.95
CA GLU A 106 0.43 19.51 14.40
C GLU A 106 -1.07 19.33 14.08
N ASP A 107 -1.84 20.42 14.14
CA ASP A 107 -3.26 20.42 13.75
C ASP A 107 -3.38 20.32 12.21
N ALA A 108 -4.21 19.38 11.73
CA ALA A 108 -4.31 19.09 10.31
C ALA A 108 -4.85 20.28 9.49
N ASP A 109 -5.78 21.05 10.06
CA ASP A 109 -6.36 22.23 9.43
C ASP A 109 -5.35 23.38 9.36
N GLU A 110 -4.57 23.59 10.43
CA GLU A 110 -3.48 24.58 10.45
C GLU A 110 -2.39 24.24 9.43
N MET A 111 -2.02 22.96 9.29
CA MET A 111 -1.06 22.51 8.27
C MET A 111 -1.54 22.78 6.84
N ILE A 112 -2.82 22.52 6.55
CA ILE A 112 -3.40 22.78 5.23
C ILE A 112 -3.37 24.29 4.96
N ASP A 113 -3.81 25.12 5.90
CA ASP A 113 -3.76 26.58 5.74
C ASP A 113 -2.31 27.07 5.54
N GLU A 114 -1.35 26.52 6.29
CA GLU A 114 0.06 26.84 6.12
C GLU A 114 0.60 26.45 4.74
N VAL A 115 0.07 25.43 4.07
CA VAL A 115 0.57 24.98 2.76
C VAL A 115 -0.13 25.67 1.59
N TYR A 116 -1.41 26.05 1.72
CA TYR A 116 -2.21 26.53 0.61
C TYR A 116 -2.49 28.04 0.66
N GLU A 117 -2.85 28.58 1.82
CA GLU A 117 -3.36 29.95 1.92
C GLU A 117 -2.29 30.97 1.51
N GLY A 118 -2.56 31.73 0.45
CA GLY A 118 -1.66 32.76 -0.06
C GLY A 118 -0.32 32.25 -0.62
N LYS A 119 -0.14 30.94 -0.85
CA LYS A 119 1.18 30.36 -1.17
C LYS A 119 1.55 30.35 -2.64
N ALA A 120 0.60 30.08 -3.55
CA ALA A 120 0.86 30.19 -4.98
C ALA A 120 0.68 31.64 -5.46
N ASP A 121 -0.35 32.32 -4.96
CA ASP A 121 -0.64 33.74 -5.14
C ASP A 121 -1.56 34.27 -4.02
N GLU A 122 -1.87 35.57 -4.03
CA GLU A 122 -2.71 36.23 -3.01
C GLU A 122 -4.16 35.72 -2.98
N GLU A 123 -4.62 35.00 -4.00
CA GLU A 123 -5.99 34.47 -4.12
C GLU A 123 -6.05 32.96 -3.79
N SER A 124 -4.91 32.35 -3.44
CA SER A 124 -4.83 30.92 -3.12
C SER A 124 -5.55 30.62 -1.80
N GLU A 125 -6.54 29.73 -1.86
CA GLU A 125 -7.35 29.30 -0.72
C GLU A 125 -7.07 27.83 -0.39
N SER A 126 -7.22 27.47 0.88
CA SER A 126 -7.17 26.09 1.33
C SER A 126 -8.30 25.26 0.70
N PRO A 127 -8.05 24.01 0.30
CA PRO A 127 -9.04 23.12 -0.30
C PRO A 127 -10.05 22.63 0.77
N ARG A 128 -10.97 23.51 1.17
CA ARG A 128 -12.01 23.23 2.18
C ARG A 128 -13.40 23.15 1.55
N GLY A 129 -14.26 22.32 2.12
CA GLY A 129 -15.68 22.20 1.72
C GLY A 129 -15.93 21.16 0.63
N ASP A 130 -16.88 21.44 -0.27
CA ASP A 130 -17.29 20.52 -1.34
C ASP A 130 -16.31 20.60 -2.53
N VAL A 131 -15.12 20.04 -2.32
CA VAL A 131 -14.06 19.90 -3.33
C VAL A 131 -13.85 18.41 -3.64
N PRO A 132 -13.44 18.03 -4.87
CA PRO A 132 -13.23 16.64 -5.26
C PRO A 132 -11.87 16.10 -4.76
N VAL A 133 -11.55 16.36 -3.49
CA VAL A 133 -10.33 15.91 -2.82
C VAL A 133 -10.73 15.35 -1.45
N PRO A 134 -10.28 14.14 -1.08
CA PRO A 134 -10.62 13.54 0.22
C PRO A 134 -10.13 14.40 1.38
N ALA A 135 -10.88 14.41 2.49
CA ALA A 135 -10.44 15.13 3.68
C ALA A 135 -9.23 14.44 4.30
N LEU A 136 -8.25 15.24 4.71
CA LEU A 136 -7.10 14.76 5.47
C LEU A 136 -7.54 14.37 6.87
N LEU A 137 -7.10 13.22 7.36
CA LEU A 137 -7.32 12.82 8.75
C LEU A 137 -6.45 13.66 9.68
N GLU A 138 -6.89 13.81 10.93
CA GLU A 138 -6.10 14.47 11.98
C GLU A 138 -4.71 13.83 12.09
N ASP A 139 -4.67 12.51 12.30
CA ASP A 139 -3.45 11.74 12.42
C ASP A 139 -3.21 10.86 11.19
N ALA A 140 -1.96 10.74 10.77
CA ALA A 140 -1.49 9.65 9.94
C ALA A 140 -1.17 8.42 10.82
N ARG A 141 -1.82 7.28 10.53
CA ARG A 141 -1.79 6.07 11.37
C ARG A 141 -1.52 4.81 10.55
N PRO A 142 -0.91 3.79 11.16
CA PRO A 142 -0.52 2.58 10.44
C PRO A 142 -1.77 1.80 10.01
N LEU A 143 -1.59 0.84 9.11
CA LEU A 143 -2.70 0.12 8.49
C LEU A 143 -3.55 -0.66 9.51
N ASP A 144 -2.90 -1.21 10.53
CA ASP A 144 -3.49 -2.02 11.59
C ASP A 144 -4.35 -1.24 12.60
N ASP A 145 -4.32 0.09 12.56
CA ASP A 145 -5.28 0.94 13.29
C ASP A 145 -6.68 0.95 12.61
N TYR A 146 -6.77 0.55 11.33
CA TYR A 146 -8.01 0.62 10.54
C TYR A 146 -8.56 -0.74 10.13
N ILE A 147 -7.68 -1.71 9.83
CA ILE A 147 -8.06 -3.05 9.37
C ILE A 147 -7.21 -4.14 10.04
N ASP A 148 -7.71 -5.38 10.06
CA ASP A 148 -6.90 -6.52 10.50
C ASP A 148 -5.82 -6.86 9.46
N VAL A 149 -4.54 -6.78 9.87
CA VAL A 149 -3.36 -7.10 9.05
C VAL A 149 -2.79 -8.46 9.47
N ASP A 150 -2.55 -9.34 8.50
CA ASP A 150 -2.08 -10.71 8.74
C ASP A 150 -0.55 -10.80 8.80
N VAL A 151 0.14 -10.03 7.94
CA VAL A 151 1.59 -10.09 7.76
C VAL A 151 2.18 -8.70 7.69
N TYR A 152 3.36 -8.53 8.31
CA TYR A 152 4.11 -7.28 8.31
C TYR A 152 5.48 -7.50 7.68
N ILE A 153 5.83 -6.66 6.71
CA ILE A 153 7.16 -6.64 6.07
C ILE A 153 7.75 -5.24 6.29
N PRO A 154 8.43 -4.99 7.42
CA PRO A 154 9.04 -3.69 7.74
C PRO A 154 10.26 -3.36 6.87
N GLY A 155 10.61 -2.07 6.80
CA GLY A 155 11.67 -1.47 5.99
C GLY A 155 11.19 -0.22 5.23
N CYS A 156 12.08 0.71 4.89
CA CYS A 156 11.71 2.00 4.27
C CYS A 156 12.50 2.35 2.98
N PRO A 157 12.38 1.57 1.88
CA PRO A 157 11.55 0.37 1.73
C PRO A 157 12.28 -0.91 2.19
N PRO A 158 11.58 -2.02 2.42
CA PRO A 158 12.23 -3.30 2.66
C PRO A 158 13.05 -3.72 1.42
N ASP A 159 14.18 -4.39 1.60
CA ASP A 159 15.01 -4.88 0.50
C ASP A 159 14.20 -5.76 -0.49
N ALA A 160 14.49 -5.62 -1.80
CA ALA A 160 13.84 -6.37 -2.88
C ALA A 160 13.72 -7.89 -2.59
N GLU A 161 14.80 -8.51 -2.11
CA GLU A 161 14.85 -9.94 -1.78
C GLU A 161 13.92 -10.31 -0.60
N VAL A 162 13.81 -9.45 0.40
CA VAL A 162 12.92 -9.67 1.56
C VAL A 162 11.47 -9.62 1.13
N MET A 163 11.14 -8.72 0.20
CA MET A 163 9.79 -8.57 -0.31
C MET A 163 9.38 -9.73 -1.22
N ALA A 164 10.27 -10.16 -2.12
CA ALA A 164 10.07 -11.36 -2.93
C ALA A 164 9.84 -12.59 -2.03
N TYR A 165 10.71 -12.79 -1.04
CA TYR A 165 10.55 -13.84 -0.03
C TYR A 165 9.19 -13.79 0.68
N GLY A 166 8.71 -12.60 1.03
CA GLY A 166 7.40 -12.42 1.66
C GLY A 166 6.25 -12.93 0.80
N ILE A 167 6.28 -12.64 -0.51
CA ILE A 167 5.28 -13.12 -1.46
C ILE A 167 5.43 -14.63 -1.65
N GLU A 168 6.64 -15.12 -1.94
CA GLU A 168 6.93 -16.55 -2.16
C GLU A 168 6.48 -17.43 -0.99
N ALA A 169 6.78 -17.02 0.26
CA ALA A 169 6.34 -17.76 1.44
C ALA A 169 4.81 -17.88 1.51
N LEU A 170 4.09 -16.80 1.18
CA LEU A 170 2.63 -16.81 1.14
C LEU A 170 2.09 -17.70 0.01
N LEU A 171 2.77 -17.77 -1.14
CA LEU A 171 2.42 -18.70 -2.22
C LEU A 171 2.55 -20.17 -1.79
N ASP A 172 3.54 -20.46 -0.95
CA ASP A 172 3.75 -21.80 -0.37
C ASP A 172 2.80 -22.11 0.81
N GLY A 173 1.94 -21.15 1.19
CA GLY A 173 1.01 -21.26 2.31
C GLY A 173 1.68 -21.15 3.68
N GLU A 174 2.88 -20.56 3.72
CA GLU A 174 3.67 -20.32 4.92
C GLU A 174 3.56 -18.84 5.35
N GLN A 175 3.73 -18.56 6.65
CA GLN A 175 3.89 -17.17 7.10
C GLN A 175 5.37 -16.78 6.99
N PRO A 176 5.70 -15.64 6.38
CA PRO A 176 7.09 -15.21 6.25
C PRO A 176 7.66 -14.84 7.64
N GLU A 177 8.83 -15.40 7.95
CA GLU A 177 9.57 -15.06 9.18
C GLU A 177 10.57 -13.93 8.87
N ILE A 178 10.17 -12.69 9.19
CA ILE A 178 11.05 -11.51 9.04
C ILE A 178 11.89 -11.33 10.30
N VAL A 179 13.07 -11.94 10.32
CA VAL A 179 13.98 -11.94 11.47
C VAL A 179 15.43 -11.72 11.04
N GLU A 180 16.27 -11.36 12.02
CA GLU A 180 17.72 -11.24 11.85
C GLU A 180 18.11 -10.32 10.68
N GLU A 181 18.83 -10.83 9.69
CA GLU A 181 19.33 -10.06 8.55
C GLU A 181 18.21 -9.54 7.62
N LYS A 182 17.01 -10.14 7.69
CA LYS A 182 15.82 -9.70 6.93
C LYS A 182 15.04 -8.57 7.63
N LEU A 183 15.35 -8.29 8.89
CA LEU A 183 14.62 -7.28 9.67
C LEU A 183 15.35 -5.93 9.59
N GLN A 184 14.75 -5.01 8.84
CA GLN A 184 15.30 -3.68 8.57
C GLN A 184 14.25 -2.60 8.88
N TYR A 185 14.71 -1.40 9.23
CA TYR A 185 13.86 -0.25 9.59
C TYR A 185 14.43 1.09 9.08
N ASP A 186 15.43 1.03 8.20
CA ASP A 186 16.14 2.19 7.66
C ASP A 186 15.97 2.32 6.15
#